data_AF-X0YGT4-F1
#
_entry.id   AF-X0YGT4-F1
#
_cell.length_a   1.000
_cell.length_b   1.000
_cell.length_c   1.000
_cell.angle_alpha   90.00
_cell.angle_beta   90.00
_cell.angle_gamma   90.00
#
_symmetry.space_group_name_H-M   'P 1'
#
loop_
_entity.id
_entity.type
_entity.pdbx_description
1 polymer ?
#
loop_
_entity_poly.entity_id
_entity_poly.type
_entity_poly.pdbx_seq_one_letter_code
_entity_poly.pdbx_strand_id
1 'polypeptide(L)'
;MRKINMVQILVFSTIFFFCAVKAFSQSSILVDTSTGRITVKATREKLQDIERMIPQFPMEIRQVQIEARVLELSEDVAQTFGTYFERLTGVKVPSETPGEGTELKYGTSELSEVGEREKGGLLFTFYRLLTGEEKFEAILNTLISEGKARVLSAPRITTMSGEVAGIYDVKDISYLSKINREIIEGVVTEEYIYEYATVGIVLQVLPKIIGDDLVQMVIVPLIARYDTTEFGPERPTFLRKVSPTH
;
A
#
# COMPACT_ATOMS: atom_id res chain seq x y z
N MET A 1 -62.60 -16.39 -58.21
CA MET A 1 -62.61 -16.03 -56.78
C MET A 1 -61.80 -17.07 -56.01
N ARG A 2 -60.59 -16.72 -55.56
CA ARG A 2 -59.66 -17.66 -54.90
C ARG A 2 -59.96 -17.64 -53.40
N LYS A 3 -60.57 -18.71 -52.86
CA LYS A 3 -60.86 -18.83 -51.43
C LYS A 3 -59.54 -18.85 -50.66
N ILE A 4 -59.25 -17.77 -49.93
CA ILE A 4 -58.13 -17.73 -48.99
C ILE A 4 -58.54 -18.58 -47.79
N ASN A 5 -57.81 -19.67 -47.56
CA ASN A 5 -58.11 -20.60 -46.47
C ASN A 5 -57.85 -19.89 -45.13
N MET A 6 -58.88 -19.79 -44.30
CA MET A 6 -58.85 -19.16 -42.97
C MET A 6 -57.74 -19.73 -42.06
N VAL A 7 -57.34 -20.98 -42.30
CA VAL A 7 -56.22 -21.66 -41.63
C VAL A 7 -54.87 -21.00 -41.96
N GLN A 8 -54.64 -20.53 -43.19
CA GLN A 8 -53.37 -19.91 -43.57
C GLN A 8 -53.17 -18.53 -42.91
N ILE A 9 -54.25 -17.78 -42.70
CA ILE A 9 -54.21 -16.48 -41.99
C ILE A 9 -53.95 -16.69 -40.50
N LEU A 10 -54.57 -17.72 -39.88
CA LEU A 10 -54.36 -18.04 -38.47
C LEU A 10 -52.91 -18.50 -38.20
N VAL A 11 -52.34 -19.31 -39.10
CA VAL A 11 -50.93 -19.76 -39.01
C VAL A 11 -49.95 -18.61 -39.22
N PHE A 12 -50.22 -17.68 -40.15
CA PHE A 12 -49.37 -16.50 -40.32
C PHE A 12 -49.47 -15.52 -39.14
N SER A 13 -50.66 -15.33 -38.57
CA SER A 13 -50.88 -14.48 -37.39
C SER A 13 -50.17 -15.03 -36.16
N THR A 14 -50.27 -16.34 -35.90
CA THR A 14 -49.60 -17.02 -34.78
C THR A 14 -48.07 -17.04 -34.94
N ILE A 15 -47.55 -17.25 -36.15
CA ILE A 15 -46.11 -17.18 -36.45
C ILE A 15 -45.59 -15.74 -36.32
N PHE A 16 -46.33 -14.73 -36.81
CA PHE A 16 -45.95 -13.33 -36.68
C PHE A 16 -45.98 -12.86 -35.22
N PHE A 17 -46.96 -13.34 -34.44
CA PHE A 17 -47.02 -13.11 -32.99
C PHE A 17 -45.83 -13.77 -32.27
N PHE A 18 -45.47 -15.01 -32.62
CA PHE A 18 -44.29 -15.69 -32.06
C PHE A 18 -42.95 -15.03 -32.46
N CYS A 19 -42.84 -14.51 -33.69
CA CYS A 19 -41.63 -13.80 -34.15
C CYS A 19 -41.50 -12.40 -33.55
N ALA A 20 -42.59 -11.65 -33.39
CA ALA A 20 -42.58 -10.34 -32.73
C ALA A 20 -42.22 -10.46 -31.24
N VAL A 21 -42.64 -11.54 -30.58
CA VAL A 21 -42.26 -11.83 -29.17
C VAL A 21 -40.76 -12.16 -29.03
N LYS A 22 -40.14 -12.85 -30.00
CA LYS A 22 -38.69 -13.14 -29.96
C LYS A 22 -37.82 -11.88 -30.04
N ALA A 23 -38.25 -10.86 -30.80
CA ALA A 23 -37.51 -9.59 -30.95
C ALA A 23 -37.47 -8.75 -29.66
N PHE A 24 -38.40 -8.98 -28.72
CA PHE A 24 -38.41 -8.33 -27.40
C PHE A 24 -37.56 -9.06 -26.34
N SER A 25 -36.92 -10.19 -26.67
CA SER A 25 -36.30 -11.08 -25.67
C SER A 25 -34.79 -10.94 -25.47
N GLN A 26 -34.08 -10.17 -26.31
CA GLN A 26 -32.64 -10.00 -26.11
C GLN A 26 -32.39 -8.95 -25.04
N SER A 27 -31.98 -9.43 -23.86
CA SER A 27 -31.48 -8.56 -22.79
C SER A 27 -30.13 -7.97 -23.20
N SER A 28 -29.96 -6.66 -23.02
CA SER A 28 -28.71 -5.94 -23.31
C SER A 28 -28.34 -5.02 -22.16
N ILE A 29 -27.06 -4.88 -21.88
CA ILE A 29 -26.51 -3.97 -20.88
C ILE A 29 -25.56 -3.02 -21.60
N LEU A 30 -25.75 -1.72 -21.41
CA LEU A 30 -24.86 -0.67 -21.89
C LEU A 30 -24.26 0.06 -20.70
N VAL A 31 -22.94 0.20 -20.68
CA VAL A 31 -22.20 0.90 -19.63
C VAL A 31 -21.55 2.12 -20.26
N ASP A 32 -21.95 3.31 -19.81
CA ASP A 32 -21.27 4.56 -20.14
C ASP A 32 -20.31 4.89 -19.00
N THR A 33 -19.02 4.60 -19.21
CA THR A 33 -17.95 4.84 -18.23
C THR A 33 -17.63 6.31 -18.03
N SER A 34 -18.05 7.20 -18.93
CA SER A 34 -17.82 8.65 -18.82
C SER A 34 -18.83 9.32 -17.88
N THR A 35 -20.06 8.81 -17.86
CA THR A 35 -21.14 9.33 -17.00
C THR A 35 -21.46 8.42 -15.82
N GLY A 36 -20.84 7.23 -15.73
CA GLY A 36 -21.14 6.22 -14.74
C GLY A 36 -22.53 5.60 -14.88
N ARG A 37 -23.21 5.79 -16.01
CA ARG A 37 -24.59 5.34 -16.23
C ARG A 37 -24.61 3.92 -16.79
N ILE A 38 -25.40 3.06 -16.15
CA ILE A 38 -25.68 1.70 -16.64
C ILE A 38 -27.12 1.67 -17.14
N THR A 39 -27.30 1.35 -18.43
CA THR A 39 -28.62 1.18 -19.04
C THR A 39 -28.86 -0.30 -19.29
N VAL A 40 -29.88 -0.86 -18.64
CA VAL A 40 -30.26 -2.27 -18.77
C VAL A 40 -31.58 -2.38 -19.50
N LYS A 41 -31.60 -3.18 -20.57
CA LYS A 41 -32.82 -3.61 -21.26
C LYS A 41 -33.01 -5.10 -20.98
N ALA A 42 -34.08 -5.47 -20.29
CA ALA A 42 -34.39 -6.87 -19.99
C ALA A 42 -35.91 -7.05 -19.81
N THR A 43 -36.36 -8.29 -19.59
CA THR A 43 -37.75 -8.58 -19.20
C THR A 43 -38.06 -7.95 -17.84
N ARG A 44 -39.35 -7.68 -17.58
CA ARG A 44 -39.81 -7.08 -16.32
C ARG A 44 -39.35 -7.87 -15.08
N GLU A 45 -39.41 -9.20 -15.16
CA GLU A 45 -38.95 -10.10 -14.10
C GLU A 45 -37.47 -9.90 -13.78
N LYS A 46 -36.60 -9.89 -14.79
CA LYS A 46 -35.16 -9.66 -14.61
C LYS A 46 -34.85 -8.26 -14.09
N LEU A 47 -35.60 -7.24 -14.50
CA LEU A 47 -35.43 -5.88 -13.97
C LEU A 47 -35.79 -5.82 -12.48
N GLN A 48 -36.84 -6.54 -12.05
CA GLN A 48 -37.19 -6.66 -10.63
C GLN A 48 -36.13 -7.41 -9.82
N ASP A 49 -35.47 -8.41 -10.42
CA ASP A 49 -34.32 -9.08 -9.78
C ASP A 49 -33.16 -8.10 -9.57
N ILE A 50 -32.84 -7.31 -10.60
CA ILE A 50 -31.78 -6.30 -10.54
C ILE A 50 -32.11 -5.23 -9.49
N GLU A 51 -33.34 -4.72 -9.47
CA GLU A 51 -33.79 -3.75 -8.46
C GLU A 51 -33.66 -4.27 -7.03
N ARG A 52 -33.87 -5.58 -6.81
CA ARG A 52 -33.66 -6.22 -5.51
C ARG A 52 -32.19 -6.42 -5.15
N MET A 53 -31.31 -6.56 -6.15
CA MET A 53 -29.86 -6.72 -5.95
C MET A 53 -29.13 -5.38 -5.76
N ILE A 54 -29.59 -4.29 -6.38
CA ILE A 54 -28.94 -2.96 -6.32
C ILE A 54 -28.61 -2.54 -4.87
N PRO A 55 -29.52 -2.65 -3.88
CA PRO A 55 -29.23 -2.24 -2.50
C PRO A 55 -28.21 -3.11 -1.77
N GLN A 56 -27.90 -4.30 -2.30
CA GLN A 56 -26.93 -5.22 -1.70
C GLN A 56 -25.50 -4.84 -2.07
N PHE A 57 -25.30 -4.00 -3.07
CA PHE A 57 -23.98 -3.49 -3.42
C PHE A 57 -23.59 -2.35 -2.46
N PRO A 58 -22.41 -2.42 -1.83
CA PRO A 58 -21.92 -1.34 -0.99
C PRO A 58 -21.69 -0.09 -1.85
N MET A 59 -22.52 0.95 -1.65
CA MET A 59 -22.39 2.24 -2.34
C MET A 59 -21.43 3.19 -1.63
N GLU A 60 -21.00 2.86 -0.42
CA GLU A 60 -20.10 3.69 0.39
C GLU A 60 -18.65 3.25 0.17
N ILE A 61 -17.93 4.04 -0.63
CA ILE A 61 -16.48 4.03 -0.62
C ILE A 61 -16.00 4.61 0.72
N ARG A 62 -15.30 3.79 1.49
CA ARG A 62 -14.74 4.18 2.80
C ARG A 62 -13.36 4.81 2.60
N GLN A 63 -13.06 5.81 3.43
CA GLN A 63 -11.74 6.45 3.50
C GLN A 63 -10.81 5.67 4.43
N VAL A 64 -9.53 5.65 4.08
CA VAL A 64 -8.45 5.12 4.93
C VAL A 64 -7.42 6.22 5.10
N GLN A 65 -7.04 6.47 6.36
CA GLN A 65 -5.88 7.28 6.68
C GLN A 65 -4.67 6.35 6.85
N ILE A 66 -3.60 6.66 6.14
CA ILE A 66 -2.37 5.87 6.09
C ILE A 66 -1.27 6.73 6.70
N GLU A 67 -0.64 6.21 7.75
CA GLU A 67 0.57 6.78 8.34
C GLU A 67 1.73 5.83 8.08
N ALA A 68 2.78 6.33 7.41
CA ALA A 68 4.02 5.61 7.28
C ALA A 68 5.03 6.16 8.28
N ARG A 69 5.91 5.30 8.82
CA ARG A 69 7.05 5.73 9.65
C ARG A 69 8.33 5.15 9.08
N VAL A 70 9.25 6.02 8.68
CA VAL A 70 10.59 5.63 8.20
C VAL A 70 11.56 5.74 9.36
N LEU A 71 12.17 4.61 9.73
CA LEU A 71 13.09 4.49 10.85
C LEU A 71 14.51 4.27 10.33
N GLU A 72 15.47 4.89 11.01
CA GLU A 72 16.89 4.54 10.92
C GLU A 72 17.25 3.71 12.15
N LEU A 73 17.78 2.51 11.93
CA LEU A 73 18.22 1.58 12.97
C LEU A 73 19.73 1.40 12.87
N SER A 74 20.38 1.21 14.01
CA SER A 74 21.75 0.71 14.02
C SER A 74 21.80 -0.75 13.53
N GLU A 75 22.92 -1.16 12.94
CA GLU A 75 23.05 -2.46 12.26
C GLU A 75 22.84 -3.65 13.20
N ASP A 76 23.33 -3.55 14.44
CA ASP A 76 23.17 -4.51 15.54
C ASP A 76 21.70 -4.67 16.00
N VAL A 77 20.91 -3.61 15.85
CA VAL A 77 19.52 -3.55 16.31
C VAL A 77 18.55 -3.92 15.20
N ALA A 78 18.89 -3.67 13.94
CA ALA A 78 18.04 -3.98 12.79
C ALA A 78 17.68 -5.48 12.73
N GLN A 79 18.67 -6.35 12.94
CA GLN A 79 18.46 -7.81 12.92
C GLN A 79 17.60 -8.26 14.11
N THR A 80 17.89 -7.73 15.30
CA THR A 80 17.15 -8.01 16.52
C THR A 80 15.69 -7.53 16.43
N PHE A 81 15.47 -6.32 15.90
CA PHE A 81 14.14 -5.74 15.69
C PHE A 81 13.29 -6.56 14.70
N GLY A 82 13.88 -7.03 13.59
CA GLY A 82 13.18 -7.88 12.62
C GLY A 82 12.60 -9.14 13.25
N THR A 83 13.38 -9.79 14.14
CA THR A 83 12.93 -10.99 14.87
C THR A 83 11.84 -10.69 15.91
N TYR A 84 11.92 -9.54 16.60
CA TYR A 84 10.86 -9.11 17.52
C TYR A 84 9.57 -8.75 16.78
N PHE A 85 9.68 -8.11 15.61
CA PHE A 85 8.54 -7.73 14.79
C PHE A 85 7.78 -8.96 14.25
N GLU A 86 8.50 -9.96 13.74
CA GLU A 86 7.92 -11.25 13.33
C GLU A 86 7.19 -11.93 14.51
N ARG A 87 7.81 -11.91 15.70
CA ARG A 87 7.25 -12.50 16.92
C ARG A 87 5.97 -11.82 17.41
N LEU A 88 5.80 -10.52 17.15
CA LEU A 88 4.66 -9.73 17.63
C LEU A 88 3.50 -9.68 16.66
N THR A 89 3.80 -9.61 15.36
CA THR A 89 2.79 -9.43 14.31
C THR A 89 2.37 -10.75 13.69
N GLY A 90 3.15 -11.82 13.88
CA GLY A 90 2.95 -13.10 13.19
C GLY A 90 3.25 -13.02 11.69
N VAL A 91 3.70 -11.86 11.19
CA VAL A 91 4.12 -11.65 9.81
C VAL A 91 5.54 -12.17 9.67
N LYS A 92 5.71 -13.26 8.91
CA LYS A 92 7.02 -13.86 8.66
C LYS A 92 7.94 -12.85 7.98
N VAL A 93 9.00 -12.46 8.66
CA VAL A 93 10.11 -11.73 8.05
C VAL A 93 11.05 -12.80 7.51
N PRO A 94 11.35 -12.85 6.19
CA PRO A 94 12.22 -13.90 5.66
C PRO A 94 13.63 -13.74 6.25
N SER A 95 13.93 -14.48 7.31
CA SER A 95 15.28 -14.77 7.75
C SER A 95 15.67 -16.10 7.12
N GLU A 96 16.82 -16.13 6.46
CA GLU A 96 17.22 -17.10 5.44
C GLU A 96 17.43 -18.56 5.92
N THR A 97 16.71 -19.09 6.91
CA THR A 97 16.69 -20.55 7.11
C THR A 97 15.43 -21.10 7.80
N PRO A 98 14.80 -22.18 7.30
CA PRO A 98 13.51 -22.70 7.77
C PRO A 98 13.65 -23.86 8.77
N GLY A 99 12.79 -23.92 9.79
CA GLY A 99 12.55 -25.15 10.55
C GLY A 99 12.00 -24.92 11.96
N GLU A 100 10.87 -25.57 12.25
CA GLU A 100 10.20 -25.70 13.55
C GLU A 100 9.58 -24.43 14.18
N GLY A 101 8.26 -24.35 14.05
CA GLY A 101 7.46 -23.52 14.94
C GLY A 101 7.18 -24.23 16.26
N THR A 102 6.99 -23.43 17.32
CA THR A 102 5.96 -23.51 18.39
C THR A 102 6.50 -23.29 19.81
N GLU A 103 5.72 -22.47 20.53
CA GLU A 103 5.61 -22.18 21.96
C GLU A 103 6.82 -21.66 22.75
N LEU A 104 6.70 -20.40 23.21
CA LEU A 104 7.35 -19.91 24.41
C LEU A 104 6.32 -19.22 25.31
N LYS A 105 5.94 -19.91 26.39
CA LYS A 105 5.30 -19.31 27.57
C LYS A 105 6.34 -18.51 28.33
N TYR A 106 6.00 -17.29 28.74
CA TYR A 106 6.78 -16.55 29.73
C TYR A 106 5.86 -15.94 30.78
N GLY A 107 6.03 -16.45 32.00
CA GLY A 107 5.40 -16.04 33.25
C GLY A 107 6.06 -16.88 34.34
N THR A 108 6.67 -16.23 35.32
CA THR A 108 7.23 -16.89 36.50
C THR A 108 6.08 -17.57 37.24
N SER A 109 6.06 -18.90 37.24
CA SER A 109 5.54 -19.60 38.42
C SER A 109 6.67 -19.51 39.43
N GLU A 110 6.52 -18.61 40.39
CA GLU A 110 7.37 -18.38 41.56
C GLU A 110 8.43 -17.26 41.46
N LEU A 111 8.17 -16.23 42.28
CA LEU A 111 8.93 -15.02 42.55
C LEU A 111 9.95 -15.29 43.67
N SER A 112 10.88 -16.22 43.44
CA SER A 112 11.86 -16.60 44.46
C SER A 112 13.18 -17.01 43.85
N GLU A 113 13.86 -16.05 43.21
CA GLU A 113 15.33 -16.06 43.01
C GLU A 113 15.77 -14.70 42.43
N VAL A 114 15.47 -13.62 43.16
CA VAL A 114 16.29 -12.39 43.07
C VAL A 114 17.36 -12.53 44.15
N GLY A 115 18.33 -13.38 43.87
CA GLY A 115 19.48 -13.65 44.70
C GLY A 115 20.74 -13.55 43.85
N GLU A 116 21.52 -12.50 44.11
CA GLU A 116 22.95 -12.40 43.81
C GLU A 116 23.36 -12.50 42.33
N ARG A 117 23.51 -11.34 41.69
CA ARG A 117 24.72 -11.04 40.91
C ARG A 117 24.80 -9.57 40.50
N GLU A 118 25.84 -8.93 41.02
CA GLU A 118 26.40 -7.67 40.56
C GLU A 118 26.70 -7.75 39.06
N LYS A 119 25.85 -7.13 38.26
CA LYS A 119 26.11 -6.44 36.98
C LYS A 119 24.76 -5.93 36.50
N GLY A 120 24.64 -4.61 36.39
CA GLY A 120 23.42 -3.96 35.91
C GLY A 120 23.00 -4.53 34.57
N GLY A 121 21.97 -5.38 34.60
CA GLY A 121 21.21 -5.83 33.45
C GLY A 121 19.83 -5.22 33.56
N LEU A 122 19.42 -4.47 32.54
CA LEU A 122 18.07 -3.93 32.44
C LEU A 122 17.09 -5.10 32.35
N LEU A 123 16.36 -5.35 33.43
CA LEU A 123 15.32 -6.37 33.51
C LEU A 123 13.98 -5.70 33.16
N PHE A 124 13.47 -5.91 31.94
CA PHE A 124 12.15 -5.42 31.57
C PHE A 124 11.09 -6.51 31.84
N THR A 125 10.32 -6.34 32.91
CA THR A 125 9.12 -7.15 33.18
C THR A 125 7.90 -6.45 32.60
N PHE A 126 7.39 -6.93 31.46
CA PHE A 126 6.18 -6.38 30.85
C PHE A 126 4.93 -7.10 31.37
N TYR A 127 4.11 -6.39 32.14
CA TYR A 127 2.76 -6.82 32.47
C TYR A 127 1.81 -6.52 31.30
N ARG A 128 0.90 -7.47 31.07
CA ARG A 128 -0.27 -7.49 30.18
C ARG A 128 -0.67 -6.13 29.57
N LEU A 129 -0.25 -5.89 28.33
CA LEU A 129 -0.90 -4.95 27.41
C LEU A 129 -1.69 -5.76 26.37
N LEU A 130 -3.01 -5.62 26.44
CA LEU A 130 -3.96 -6.12 25.46
C LEU A 130 -3.91 -5.17 24.27
N THR A 131 -3.99 -5.71 23.05
CA THR A 131 -3.89 -5.06 21.74
C THR A 131 -2.45 -4.84 21.23
N GLY A 132 -2.18 -5.24 19.97
CA GLY A 132 -0.83 -5.34 19.41
C GLY A 132 -0.16 -4.00 19.08
N GLU A 133 -0.95 -2.94 18.90
CA GLU A 133 -0.46 -1.58 18.61
C GLU A 133 0.32 -1.01 19.81
N GLU A 134 -0.18 -1.21 21.04
CA GLU A 134 0.50 -0.76 22.26
C GLU A 134 1.86 -1.46 22.47
N LYS A 135 1.98 -2.72 22.02
CA LYS A 135 3.23 -3.48 22.10
C LYS A 135 4.28 -2.98 21.10
N PHE A 136 3.85 -2.63 19.89
CA PHE A 136 4.74 -2.07 18.87
C PHE A 136 5.28 -0.71 19.31
N GLU A 137 4.40 0.18 19.78
CA GLU A 137 4.80 1.51 20.24
C GLU A 137 5.73 1.44 21.46
N ALA A 138 5.50 0.53 22.40
CA ALA A 138 6.40 0.34 23.55
C ALA A 138 7.83 -0.03 23.13
N ILE A 139 7.98 -0.93 22.15
CA ILE A 139 9.30 -1.35 21.64
C ILE A 139 9.95 -0.22 20.86
N LEU A 140 9.21 0.42 19.96
CA LEU A 140 9.71 1.54 19.19
C LEU A 140 10.21 2.67 20.11
N ASN A 141 9.42 3.03 21.12
CA ASN A 141 9.79 4.06 22.10
C ASN A 141 11.02 3.67 22.90
N THR A 142 11.17 2.39 23.27
CA THR A 142 12.37 1.89 23.95
C THR A 142 13.60 2.06 23.06
N LEU A 143 13.53 1.61 21.79
CA LEU A 143 14.64 1.74 20.85
C LEU A 143 15.02 3.20 20.58
N ILE A 144 14.03 4.10 20.52
CA ILE A 144 14.27 5.54 20.40
C ILE A 144 14.95 6.08 21.66
N SER A 145 14.47 5.71 22.85
CA SER A 145 15.04 6.18 24.12
C SER A 145 16.46 5.69 24.37
N GLU A 146 16.81 4.50 23.86
CA GLU A 146 18.16 3.94 23.91
C GLU A 146 19.08 4.50 22.81
N GLY A 147 18.58 5.39 21.94
CA GLY A 147 19.33 5.95 20.82
C GLY A 147 19.60 4.97 19.67
N LYS A 148 18.94 3.81 19.69
CA LYS A 148 19.10 2.69 18.76
C LYS A 148 18.19 2.77 17.53
N ALA A 149 17.14 3.58 17.62
CA ALA A 149 16.26 3.89 16.51
C ALA A 149 16.02 5.40 16.44
N ARG A 150 15.88 5.93 15.22
CA ARG A 150 15.50 7.32 14.99
C ARG A 150 14.42 7.40 13.93
N VAL A 151 13.32 8.07 14.24
CA VAL A 151 12.28 8.38 13.25
C VAL A 151 12.82 9.45 12.30
N LEU A 152 12.87 9.15 11.02
CA LEU A 152 13.32 10.06 9.97
C LEU A 152 12.17 10.86 9.37
N SER A 153 11.04 10.20 9.17
CA SER A 153 9.85 10.80 8.61
C SER A 153 8.61 10.00 9.01
N ALA A 154 7.48 10.69 9.19
CA ALA A 154 6.19 10.11 9.57
C ALA A 154 5.04 10.68 8.71
N PRO A 155 5.10 10.51 7.37
CA PRO A 155 4.13 11.17 6.50
C PRO A 155 2.75 10.48 6.57
N ARG A 156 1.72 11.28 6.33
CA ARG A 156 0.31 10.85 6.40
C ARG A 156 -0.42 11.20 5.11
N ILE A 157 -1.29 10.30 4.67
CA ILE A 157 -2.19 10.53 3.52
C ILE A 157 -3.54 9.90 3.80
N THR A 158 -4.61 10.53 3.30
CA THR A 158 -5.96 9.97 3.33
C THR A 158 -6.38 9.68 1.90
N THR A 159 -6.91 8.48 1.65
CA THR A 159 -7.39 8.06 0.32
C THR A 159 -8.62 7.17 0.43
N MET A 160 -9.32 6.96 -0.69
CA MET A 160 -10.44 6.03 -0.76
C MET A 160 -9.94 4.59 -0.91
N SER A 161 -10.71 3.63 -0.39
CA SER A 161 -10.48 2.22 -0.68
C SER A 161 -10.56 1.94 -2.18
N GLY A 162 -9.53 1.33 -2.74
CA GLY A 162 -9.38 1.01 -4.16
C GLY A 162 -8.73 2.12 -4.98
N GLU A 163 -8.36 3.25 -4.37
CA GLU A 163 -7.76 4.39 -5.05
C GLU A 163 -6.28 4.54 -4.72
N VAL A 164 -5.45 4.72 -5.75
CA VAL A 164 -4.01 4.88 -5.61
C VAL A 164 -3.71 6.25 -5.02
N ALA A 165 -2.86 6.27 -4.00
CA ALA A 165 -2.38 7.49 -3.37
C ALA A 165 -0.85 7.51 -3.29
N GLY A 166 -0.27 8.71 -3.27
CA GLY A 166 1.17 8.92 -3.26
C GLY A 166 1.59 9.86 -2.14
N ILE A 167 2.59 9.44 -1.37
CA ILE A 167 3.27 10.25 -0.36
C ILE A 167 4.62 10.65 -0.92
N TYR A 168 4.91 11.95 -0.92
CA TYR A 168 6.17 12.50 -1.44
C TYR A 168 6.79 13.41 -0.38
N ASP A 169 7.87 12.95 0.25
CA ASP A 169 8.71 13.73 1.16
C ASP A 169 10.10 13.81 0.55
N VAL A 170 10.28 14.77 -0.36
CA VAL A 170 11.44 14.86 -1.24
C VAL A 170 12.07 16.25 -1.22
N LYS A 171 13.37 16.30 -1.51
CA LYS A 171 14.15 17.52 -1.67
C LYS A 171 15.05 17.40 -2.90
N ASP A 172 15.28 18.51 -3.58
CA ASP A 172 16.21 18.58 -4.70
C ASP A 172 17.61 18.98 -4.21
N ILE A 173 18.61 18.19 -4.59
CA ILE A 173 20.02 18.44 -4.30
C ILE A 173 20.70 18.88 -5.59
N SER A 174 21.31 20.06 -5.57
CA SER A 174 22.15 20.52 -6.68
C SER A 174 23.51 19.84 -6.65
N TYR A 175 24.02 19.48 -7.81
CA TYR A 175 25.37 18.94 -7.98
C TYR A 175 26.01 19.49 -9.25
N LEU A 176 27.35 19.50 -9.29
CA LEU A 176 28.08 20.01 -10.44
C LEU A 176 28.05 18.98 -11.57
N SER A 177 27.33 19.29 -12.64
CA SER A 177 27.18 18.39 -13.81
C SER A 177 28.34 18.57 -14.78
N LYS A 178 28.64 19.82 -15.15
CA LYS A 178 29.67 20.13 -16.15
C LYS A 178 30.45 21.38 -15.78
N ILE A 179 31.71 21.40 -16.20
CA ILE A 179 32.56 22.58 -16.20
C ILE A 179 32.94 22.84 -17.65
N ASN A 180 32.43 23.93 -18.22
CA ASN A 180 32.86 24.39 -19.53
C ASN A 180 34.10 25.26 -19.34
N ARG A 181 35.19 24.90 -20.01
CA ARG A 181 36.44 25.67 -19.99
C ARG A 181 36.66 26.27 -21.37
N GLU A 182 36.68 27.60 -21.42
CA GLU A 182 37.02 28.34 -22.62
C GLU A 182 38.35 29.08 -22.40
N ILE A 183 39.22 29.05 -23.41
CA ILE A 183 40.50 29.77 -23.37
C ILE A 183 40.46 30.79 -24.49
N ILE A 184 40.33 32.07 -24.13
CA ILE A 184 40.36 33.20 -25.06
C ILE A 184 41.58 34.05 -24.71
N GLU A 185 42.48 34.23 -25.67
CA GLU A 185 43.69 35.07 -25.52
C GLU A 185 44.54 34.74 -24.27
N GLY A 186 44.58 33.47 -23.86
CA GLY A 186 45.34 33.01 -22.69
C GLY A 186 44.65 33.22 -21.33
N VAL A 187 43.44 33.81 -21.31
CA VAL A 187 42.58 33.85 -20.12
C VAL A 187 41.70 32.59 -20.10
N VAL A 188 41.71 31.89 -18.97
CA VAL A 188 40.85 30.72 -18.75
C VAL A 188 39.55 31.20 -18.11
N THR A 189 38.44 31.00 -18.81
CA THR A 189 37.09 31.23 -18.29
C THR A 189 36.45 29.88 -17.99
N GLU A 190 35.97 29.71 -16.75
CA GLU A 190 35.24 28.51 -16.31
C GLU A 190 33.77 28.85 -16.07
N GLU A 191 32.87 28.12 -16.72
CA GLU A 191 31.44 28.15 -16.46
C GLU A 191 31.02 26.84 -15.77
N TYR A 192 30.40 26.98 -14.61
CA TYR A 192 29.94 25.87 -13.76
C TYR A 192 28.45 25.63 -14.01
N ILE A 193 28.11 24.44 -14.52
CA ILE A 193 26.74 24.03 -14.80
C ILE A 193 26.26 23.07 -13.71
N TYR A 194 25.23 23.48 -12.99
CA TYR A 194 24.61 22.68 -11.93
C TYR A 194 23.34 21.99 -12.43
N GLU A 195 23.16 20.73 -12.04
CA GLU A 195 21.93 19.96 -12.22
C GLU A 195 21.33 19.57 -10.87
N TYR A 196 20.08 19.11 -10.86
CA TYR A 196 19.36 18.73 -9.65
C TYR A 196 19.03 17.25 -9.66
N ALA A 197 19.18 16.63 -8.49
CA ALA A 197 18.73 15.28 -8.23
C ALA A 197 17.77 15.27 -7.04
N THR A 198 16.56 14.76 -7.26
CA THR A 198 15.56 14.60 -6.21
C THR A 198 15.89 13.39 -5.34
N VAL A 199 15.98 13.63 -4.03
CA VAL A 199 16.20 12.62 -3.00
C VAL A 199 15.12 12.72 -1.92
N GLY A 200 14.84 11.64 -1.21
CA GLY A 200 13.81 11.59 -0.18
C GLY A 200 13.02 10.30 -0.22
N ILE A 201 11.81 10.33 0.31
CA ILE A 201 10.92 9.19 0.44
C ILE A 201 9.73 9.40 -0.49
N VAL A 202 9.46 8.40 -1.32
CA VAL A 202 8.26 8.31 -2.13
C VAL A 202 7.57 6.99 -1.80
N LEU A 203 6.31 7.05 -1.38
CA LEU A 203 5.50 5.86 -1.12
C LEU A 203 4.27 5.91 -1.99
N GLN A 204 4.09 4.91 -2.85
CA GLN A 204 2.85 4.70 -3.57
C GLN A 204 2.05 3.60 -2.89
N VAL A 205 0.79 3.88 -2.58
CA VAL A 205 -0.08 2.97 -1.82
C VAL A 205 -1.40 2.75 -2.55
N LEU A 206 -1.91 1.52 -2.47
CA LEU A 206 -3.24 1.13 -2.91
C LEU A 206 -3.91 0.36 -1.77
N PRO A 207 -4.76 1.01 -0.95
CA PRO A 207 -5.51 0.33 0.08
C PRO A 207 -6.77 -0.32 -0.49
N LYS A 208 -7.16 -1.44 0.09
CA LYS A 208 -8.41 -2.15 -0.18
C LYS A 208 -8.97 -2.65 1.14
N ILE A 209 -10.12 -2.16 1.53
CA ILE A 209 -10.76 -2.61 2.77
C ILE A 209 -11.46 -3.94 2.51
N ILE A 210 -11.13 -4.96 3.30
CA ILE A 210 -11.59 -6.35 3.14
C ILE A 210 -12.54 -6.81 4.27
N GLY A 211 -12.84 -5.95 5.23
CA GLY A 211 -13.76 -6.20 6.35
C GLY A 211 -14.12 -4.90 7.07
N ASP A 212 -14.52 -4.97 8.34
CA ASP A 212 -14.82 -3.78 9.14
C ASP A 212 -13.54 -3.03 9.50
N ASP A 213 -12.56 -3.72 10.09
CA ASP A 213 -11.30 -3.14 10.59
C ASP A 213 -10.04 -3.59 9.83
N LEU A 214 -10.19 -4.31 8.71
CA LEU A 214 -9.07 -4.89 7.97
C LEU A 214 -8.86 -4.21 6.62
N VAL A 215 -7.63 -3.75 6.41
CA VAL A 215 -7.17 -3.14 5.16
C VAL A 215 -6.05 -3.97 4.57
N GLN A 216 -6.25 -4.46 3.36
CA GLN A 216 -5.18 -4.98 2.51
C GLN A 216 -4.52 -3.81 1.78
N MET A 217 -3.20 -3.78 1.69
CA MET A 217 -2.49 -2.67 1.06
C MET A 217 -1.36 -3.17 0.18
N VAL A 218 -1.26 -2.61 -1.03
CA VAL A 218 -0.06 -2.73 -1.88
C VAL A 218 0.75 -1.47 -1.69
N ILE A 219 2.02 -1.60 -1.32
CA ILE A 219 2.93 -0.49 -1.02
C ILE A 219 4.16 -0.62 -1.92
N VAL A 220 4.52 0.47 -2.59
CA VAL A 220 5.75 0.60 -3.36
C VAL A 220 6.57 1.74 -2.77
N PRO A 221 7.53 1.44 -1.88
CA PRO A 221 8.43 2.43 -1.32
C PRO A 221 9.65 2.64 -2.22
N LEU A 222 10.01 3.90 -2.41
CA LEU A 222 11.27 4.37 -2.99
C LEU A 222 11.93 5.31 -1.99
N ILE A 223 13.13 4.94 -1.53
CA ILE A 223 13.94 5.77 -0.64
C ILE A 223 15.20 6.16 -1.41
N ALA A 224 15.38 7.45 -1.64
CA ALA A 224 16.56 8.04 -2.25
C ALA A 224 17.32 8.86 -1.20
N ARG A 225 18.63 8.65 -1.11
CA ARG A 225 19.56 9.42 -0.27
C ARG A 225 20.75 9.87 -1.11
N TYR A 226 21.52 10.80 -0.57
CA TYR A 226 22.80 11.20 -1.14
C TYR A 226 23.86 11.16 -0.06
N ASP A 227 25.10 10.92 -0.47
CA ASP A 227 26.29 10.93 0.37
C ASP A 227 27.36 11.80 -0.28
N THR A 228 28.03 12.63 0.49
CA THR A 228 29.10 13.53 0.05
C THR A 228 30.45 13.17 0.65
N THR A 229 30.54 12.09 1.44
CA THR A 229 31.76 11.73 2.17
C THR A 229 32.90 11.28 1.26
N GLU A 230 32.60 10.57 0.18
CA GLU A 230 33.62 10.04 -0.75
C GLU A 230 34.19 11.11 -1.69
N PHE A 231 33.32 11.93 -2.31
CA PHE A 231 33.71 12.82 -3.42
C PHE A 231 33.36 14.30 -3.17
N GLY A 232 32.88 14.64 -1.98
CA GLY A 232 32.52 16.01 -1.62
C GLY A 232 31.13 16.47 -2.10
N PRO A 233 30.71 17.69 -1.73
CA PRO A 233 29.37 18.21 -2.00
C PRO A 233 29.09 18.47 -3.49
N GLU A 234 30.12 18.66 -4.30
CA GLU A 234 29.97 18.89 -5.75
C GLU A 234 29.72 17.61 -6.54
N ARG A 235 30.07 16.45 -5.96
CA ARG A 235 29.95 15.12 -6.58
C ARG A 235 29.29 14.12 -5.62
N PRO A 236 28.04 14.34 -5.18
CA PRO A 236 27.38 13.42 -4.29
C PRO A 236 27.14 12.06 -4.94
N THR A 237 27.31 10.99 -4.17
CA THR A 237 26.88 9.63 -4.52
C THR A 237 25.39 9.49 -4.17
N PHE A 238 24.55 9.15 -5.16
CA PHE A 238 23.11 8.94 -4.94
C PHE A 238 22.80 7.46 -4.69
N LEU A 239 22.13 7.18 -3.57
CA LEU A 239 21.72 5.85 -3.13
C LEU A 239 20.22 5.70 -3.26
N ARG A 240 19.74 4.60 -3.85
CA ARG A 240 18.31 4.31 -4.00
C ARG A 240 17.99 2.91 -3.47
N LYS A 241 16.93 2.79 -2.68
CA LYS A 241 16.36 1.52 -2.22
C LYS A 241 14.90 1.45 -2.65
N VAL A 242 14.51 0.33 -3.24
CA VAL A 242 13.14 0.04 -3.67
C VAL A 242 12.77 -1.33 -3.13
N SER A 243 11.60 -1.45 -2.50
CA SER A 243 11.15 -2.70 -1.89
C SER A 243 9.64 -2.89 -2.06
N PRO A 244 9.15 -3.23 -3.26
CA PRO A 244 7.73 -3.40 -3.51
C PRO A 244 7.16 -4.56 -2.71
N THR A 245 5.96 -4.39 -2.15
CA THR A 245 5.19 -5.49 -1.55
C THR A 245 4.16 -5.99 -2.55
N HIS A 246 3.98 -7.31 -2.67
CA HIS A 246 2.96 -7.95 -3.50
C HIS A 246 1.88 -8.62 -2.66
#